data_AF-A0A174R7F6-F1
#
_entry.id   AF-A0A174R7F6-F1
#
_cell.length_a   1.000
_cell.length_b   1.000
_cell.length_c   1.000
_cell.angle_alpha   90.00
_cell.angle_beta   90.00
_cell.angle_gamma   90.00
#
_symmetry.space_group_name_H-M   'P 1'
#
loop_
_entity.id
_entity.type
_entity.pdbx_description
1 polymer ?
#
loop_
_entity_poly.entity_id
_entity_poly.type
_entity_poly.pdbx_seq_one_letter_code
_entity_poly.pdbx_strand_id
1 'polypeptide(L)'
;MRKVYRLIRQLGMTSKYKGYYYVAEAVMMSMELQDYPIKITKDIYPYLAKKFKSTPVNIEHDIRTVINVCWTANKETMDRIAGYPLRYRPTNSEFVDMLAYYLIQTELDAENAIEEAKKNLTACQNPIDVFEKISELQNPM
;
A
#
# COMPACT_ATOMS: atom_id res chain seq x y z
N MET A 1 0.50 10.01 0.35
CA MET A 1 0.71 10.22 1.81
C MET A 1 -0.44 9.71 2.72
N ARG A 2 -1.70 10.16 2.59
CA ARG A 2 -2.80 9.73 3.51
C ARG A 2 -3.03 8.21 3.57
N LYS A 3 -2.93 7.51 2.43
CA LYS A 3 -3.11 6.06 2.33
C LYS A 3 -2.04 5.29 3.13
N VAL A 4 -0.78 5.72 3.05
CA VAL A 4 0.36 5.13 3.79
C VAL A 4 0.12 5.21 5.30
N TYR A 5 -0.20 6.40 5.81
CA TYR A 5 -0.49 6.57 7.24
C TYR A 5 -1.72 5.79 7.70
N ARG A 6 -2.74 5.66 6.86
CA ARG A 6 -3.91 4.82 7.15
C ARG A 6 -3.52 3.35 7.31
N LEU A 7 -2.69 2.81 6.42
CA LEU A 7 -2.20 1.44 6.50
C LEU A 7 -1.37 1.20 7.77
N ILE A 8 -0.45 2.13 8.08
CA ILE A 8 0.37 2.05 9.30
C ILE A 8 -0.51 2.07 10.55
N ARG A 9 -1.61 2.85 10.57
CA ARG A 9 -2.58 2.84 11.68
C ARG A 9 -3.36 1.54 11.80
N GLN A 10 -3.71 0.91 10.67
CA GLN A 10 -4.36 -0.41 10.67
C GLN A 10 -3.45 -1.51 11.23
N LEU A 11 -2.14 -1.31 11.19
CA LEU A 11 -1.15 -2.14 11.87
C LEU A 11 -0.96 -1.84 13.36
N GLY A 12 -1.82 -0.98 13.94
CA GLY A 12 -1.81 -0.63 15.36
C GLY A 12 -0.82 0.47 15.74
N MET A 13 -0.16 1.10 14.76
CA MET A 13 0.84 2.13 15.03
C MET A 13 0.22 3.52 15.09
N THR A 14 0.73 4.33 16.01
CA THR A 14 0.29 5.71 16.21
C THR A 14 1.45 6.68 16.14
N SER A 15 1.14 7.96 15.99
CA SER A 15 2.09 9.07 15.97
C SER A 15 2.89 9.27 17.27
N LYS A 16 2.60 8.49 18.33
CA LYS A 16 3.40 8.45 19.56
C LYS A 16 4.85 8.01 19.29
N TYR A 17 5.06 7.16 18.28
CA TYR A 17 6.38 6.62 17.95
C TYR A 17 7.02 7.42 16.81
N LYS A 18 8.29 7.82 16.94
CA LYS A 18 9.02 8.48 15.85
C LYS A 18 9.07 7.64 14.58
N GLY A 19 9.25 6.32 14.75
CA GLY A 19 9.24 5.35 13.64
C GLY A 19 7.96 5.37 12.80
N TYR A 20 6.83 5.83 13.34
CA TYR A 20 5.59 6.01 12.57
C TYR A 20 5.80 6.91 11.34
N TYR A 21 6.53 8.01 11.52
CA TYR A 21 6.85 8.95 10.46
C TYR A 21 7.95 8.43 9.54
N TYR A 22 8.92 7.70 10.10
CA TYR A 22 10.04 7.14 9.33
C TYR A 22 9.58 6.04 8.38
N VAL A 23 8.71 5.13 8.84
CA VAL A 23 8.11 4.09 8.00
C VAL A 23 7.27 4.73 6.90
N ALA A 24 6.45 5.73 7.22
CA ALA A 24 5.62 6.38 6.21
C ALA A 24 6.46 7.00 5.09
N GLU A 25 7.54 7.68 5.45
CA GLU A 25 8.46 8.28 4.50
C GLU A 25 9.25 7.23 3.70
N ALA A 26 9.76 6.19 4.36
CA ALA A 26 10.46 5.09 3.70
C ALA A 26 9.58 4.38 2.66
N VAL A 27 8.30 4.13 2.99
CA VAL A 27 7.34 3.52 2.08
C VAL A 27 7.07 4.44 0.89
N MET A 28 6.90 5.75 1.10
CA MET A 28 6.71 6.69 -0.01
C MET A 28 7.92 6.70 -0.95
N MET A 29 9.14 6.78 -0.41
CA MET A 29 10.36 6.69 -1.21
C MET A 29 10.42 5.38 -2.01
N SER A 30 9.99 4.26 -1.39
CA SER A 30 9.93 2.95 -2.04
C SER A 30 8.91 2.84 -3.16
N MET A 31 7.81 3.57 -3.07
CA MET A 31 6.80 3.63 -4.13
C MET A 31 7.24 4.52 -5.29
N GLU A 32 8.03 5.57 -5.05
CA GLU A 32 8.44 6.53 -6.07
C GLU A 32 9.59 6.02 -6.96
N LEU A 33 10.50 5.19 -6.43
CA LEU A 33 11.70 4.73 -7.14
C LEU A 33 11.57 3.27 -7.60
N GLN A 34 10.54 2.97 -8.39
CA GLN A 34 10.24 1.63 -8.93
C GLN A 34 11.38 1.03 -9.79
N ASP A 35 12.20 1.88 -10.42
CA ASP A 35 13.20 1.45 -11.40
C ASP A 35 14.53 0.95 -10.80
N TYR A 36 14.75 1.13 -9.50
CA TYR A 36 16.00 0.72 -8.85
C TYR A 36 15.73 0.04 -7.50
N PRO A 37 16.37 -1.10 -7.18
CA PRO A 37 16.24 -1.71 -5.87
C PRO A 37 16.78 -0.77 -4.79
N ILE A 38 15.89 -0.13 -4.05
CA ILE A 38 16.27 0.81 -2.99
C ILE A 38 17.00 0.07 -1.88
N LYS A 39 18.18 0.57 -1.53
CA LYS A 39 18.98 0.02 -0.44
C LYS A 39 18.68 0.81 0.82
N ILE A 40 17.94 0.20 1.74
CA ILE A 40 17.47 0.88 2.95
C ILE A 40 18.62 1.56 3.74
N THR A 41 19.81 0.94 3.78
CA THR A 41 20.98 1.45 4.53
C THR A 41 21.75 2.55 3.80
N LYS A 42 21.64 2.64 2.48
CA LYS A 42 22.41 3.59 1.66
C LYS A 42 21.58 4.76 1.15
N ASP A 43 20.28 4.55 0.97
CA ASP A 43 19.39 5.53 0.37
C ASP A 43 18.40 6.05 1.41
N ILE A 44 17.60 5.18 2.02
CA ILE A 44 16.51 5.56 2.93
C ILE A 44 17.06 6.12 4.25
N TYR A 45 17.91 5.39 4.97
CA TYR A 45 18.35 5.84 6.30
C TYR A 45 19.13 7.17 6.27
N PRO A 46 20.08 7.41 5.34
CA PRO A 46 20.75 8.71 5.26
C PRO A 46 19.78 9.86 4.94
N TYR A 47 18.82 9.63 4.03
CA TYR A 47 17.80 10.62 3.70
C TYR A 47 16.92 10.97 4.91
N LEU A 48 16.38 9.96 5.59
CA LEU A 48 15.53 10.15 6.76
C LEU A 48 16.29 10.80 7.92
N ALA A 49 17.54 10.40 8.15
CA ALA A 49 18.40 10.99 9.16
C ALA A 49 18.57 12.51 8.93
N LYS A 50 18.82 12.92 7.68
CA LYS A 50 18.90 14.33 7.30
C LYS A 50 17.55 15.04 7.48
N LYS A 51 16.46 14.45 6.98
CA LYS A 51 15.12 15.06 7.02
C LYS A 51 14.62 15.28 8.44
N PHE A 52 14.81 14.29 9.31
CA PHE A 52 14.30 14.29 10.68
C PHE A 52 15.32 14.71 11.73
N LYS A 53 16.49 15.25 11.31
CA LYS A 53 17.58 15.67 12.20
C LYS A 53 17.96 14.58 13.21
N SER A 54 18.18 13.37 12.71
CA SER A 54 18.50 12.16 13.47
C SER A 54 19.75 11.48 12.89
N THR A 55 20.07 10.27 13.34
CA THR A 55 21.18 9.46 12.80
C THR A 55 20.63 8.23 12.07
N PRO A 56 21.32 7.69 11.04
CA PRO A 56 20.89 6.47 10.35
C PRO A 56 20.64 5.29 11.31
N VAL A 57 21.44 5.17 12.37
CA VAL A 57 21.30 4.15 13.41
C VAL A 57 19.99 4.32 14.20
N ASN A 58 19.64 5.55 14.57
CA ASN A 58 18.37 5.82 15.26
C ASN A 58 17.17 5.59 14.34
N ILE A 59 17.27 5.95 13.05
CA ILE A 59 16.22 5.67 12.06
C ILE A 59 15.96 4.16 11.96
N GLU A 60 17.02 3.37 11.79
CA GLU A 60 16.97 1.91 11.75
C GLU A 60 16.31 1.35 13.02
N HIS A 61 16.76 1.78 14.19
CA HIS A 61 16.24 1.32 15.47
C HIS A 61 14.75 1.65 15.65
N ASP A 62 14.34 2.87 15.32
CA ASP A 62 12.95 3.31 15.47
C ASP A 62 12.02 2.58 14.49
N ILE A 63 12.48 2.28 13.27
CA ILE A 63 11.73 1.42 12.33
C ILE A 63 11.60 -0.01 12.87
N ARG A 64 12.68 -0.59 13.40
CA ARG A 64 12.65 -1.93 14.00
C ARG A 64 11.69 -2.00 15.19
N THR A 65 11.58 -0.92 15.96
CA THR A 65 10.62 -0.79 17.07
C THR A 65 9.18 -0.83 16.57
N VAL A 66 8.87 -0.13 15.47
CA VAL A 66 7.56 -0.21 14.81
C VAL A 66 7.24 -1.65 14.42
N ILE A 67 8.18 -2.32 13.75
CA ILE A 67 7.97 -3.70 13.29
C ILE A 67 7.71 -4.65 14.45
N ASN A 68 8.43 -4.49 15.56
CA ASN A 68 8.19 -5.27 16.78
C ASN A 68 6.75 -5.13 17.27
N VAL A 69 6.24 -3.90 17.34
CA VAL A 69 4.88 -3.63 17.81
C VAL A 69 3.85 -4.20 16.85
N CYS A 70 4.02 -4.02 15.54
CA CYS A 70 3.16 -4.61 14.52
C CYS A 70 3.15 -6.14 14.61
N TRP A 71 4.33 -6.76 14.79
CA TRP A 71 4.49 -8.21 14.87
C TRP A 71 3.77 -8.81 16.06
N THR A 72 3.86 -8.18 17.24
CA THR A 72 3.25 -8.73 18.46
C THR A 72 1.75 -8.48 18.53
N ALA A 73 1.27 -7.36 18.01
CA ALA A 73 -0.13 -6.95 18.17
C ALA A 73 -1.01 -7.21 16.93
N ASN A 74 -0.45 -7.21 15.72
CA ASN A 74 -1.21 -7.19 14.45
C ASN A 74 -0.64 -8.16 13.40
N LYS A 75 -0.17 -9.33 13.84
CA LYS A 75 0.45 -10.36 12.99
C LYS A 75 -0.44 -10.80 11.81
N GLU A 76 -1.72 -11.01 12.04
CA GLU A 76 -2.66 -11.42 10.98
C GLU A 76 -2.80 -10.35 9.88
N THR A 77 -2.85 -9.07 10.27
CA THR A 77 -2.85 -7.96 9.30
C THR A 77 -1.53 -7.88 8.55
N MET A 78 -0.39 -8.14 9.20
CA MET A 78 0.89 -8.24 8.49
C MET A 78 0.91 -9.38 7.48
N ASP A 79 0.36 -10.55 7.81
CA ASP A 79 0.30 -11.69 6.87
C ASP A 79 -0.52 -11.35 5.62
N ARG A 80 -1.65 -10.68 5.80
CA ARG A 80 -2.47 -10.21 4.68
C ARG A 80 -1.73 -9.22 3.80
N ILE A 81 -1.01 -8.28 4.40
CA ILE A 81 -0.20 -7.29 3.65
C ILE A 81 0.95 -7.97 2.92
N ALA A 82 1.59 -8.97 3.54
CA ALA A 82 2.68 -9.72 2.91
C ALA A 82 2.20 -10.61 1.75
N GLY A 83 0.91 -10.96 1.73
CA GLY A 83 0.34 -11.90 0.76
C GLY A 83 0.61 -13.37 1.10
N TYR A 84 1.25 -13.65 2.24
CA TYR A 84 1.54 -14.99 2.73
C TYR A 84 1.75 -15.01 4.26
N PRO A 85 1.61 -16.18 4.92
CA PRO A 85 1.90 -16.28 6.36
C PRO A 85 3.38 -16.05 6.66
N LEU A 86 3.70 -14.96 7.35
CA LEU A 86 5.07 -14.67 7.79
C LEU A 86 5.48 -15.64 8.90
N ARG A 87 6.63 -16.30 8.71
CA ARG A 87 7.16 -17.27 9.69
C ARG A 87 8.11 -16.63 10.71
N TYR A 88 8.65 -15.47 10.38
CA TYR A 88 9.56 -14.70 11.23
C TYR A 88 9.23 -13.21 11.11
N ARG A 89 9.67 -12.45 12.11
CA ARG A 89 9.50 -10.99 12.11
C ARG A 89 10.31 -10.39 10.96
N PRO A 90 9.68 -9.64 10.04
CA PRO A 90 10.38 -9.10 8.88
C PRO A 90 11.49 -8.13 9.30
N THR A 91 12.53 -8.07 8.48
CA THR A 91 13.56 -7.03 8.54
C THR A 91 12.98 -5.67 8.15
N ASN A 92 13.73 -4.60 8.42
CA ASN A 92 13.30 -3.25 8.05
C ASN A 92 13.08 -3.10 6.53
N SER A 93 13.92 -3.74 5.72
CA SER A 93 13.76 -3.76 4.26
C SER A 93 12.49 -4.50 3.84
N GLU A 94 12.31 -5.75 4.29
CA GLU A 94 11.12 -6.56 3.95
C GLU A 94 9.83 -5.86 4.39
N PHE A 95 9.83 -5.20 5.55
CA PHE A 95 8.66 -4.49 6.05
C PHE A 95 8.30 -3.24 5.23
N VAL A 96 9.30 -2.48 4.76
CA VAL A 96 9.03 -1.33 3.88
C VAL A 96 8.56 -1.82 2.51
N ASP A 97 9.20 -2.85 1.98
CA ASP A 97 8.86 -3.47 0.69
C ASP A 97 7.43 -4.00 0.66
N MET A 98 7.03 -4.82 1.65
CA MET A 98 5.67 -5.37 1.71
C MET A 98 4.59 -4.28 1.77
N LEU A 99 4.85 -3.17 2.48
CA LEU A 99 3.89 -2.07 2.59
C LEU A 99 3.79 -1.28 1.29
N ALA A 100 4.92 -1.02 0.64
CA ALA A 100 4.96 -0.34 -0.65
C ALA A 100 4.24 -1.17 -1.72
N TYR A 101 4.59 -2.45 -1.83
CA TYR A 101 3.98 -3.38 -2.77
C TYR A 101 2.46 -3.49 -2.58
N TYR A 102 2.01 -3.70 -1.34
CA TYR A 102 0.57 -3.78 -1.03
C TYR A 102 -0.20 -2.52 -1.45
N LEU A 103 0.37 -1.34 -1.21
CA LEU A 103 -0.26 -0.07 -1.59
C LEU A 103 -0.30 0.12 -3.10
N ILE A 104 0.78 -0.20 -3.81
CA ILE A 104 0.84 -0.10 -5.28
C ILE A 104 -0.20 -1.04 -5.90
N GLN A 105 -0.27 -2.28 -5.44
CA GLN A 105 -1.24 -3.25 -5.94
C GLN A 105 -2.68 -2.78 -5.68
N THR A 106 -2.96 -2.25 -4.48
CA THR A 106 -4.27 -1.69 -4.15
C THR A 106 -4.64 -0.50 -5.06
N GLU A 107 -3.65 0.29 -5.52
CA GLU A 107 -3.87 1.39 -6.45
C GLU A 107 -4.16 0.88 -7.88
N LEU A 108 -3.38 -0.08 -8.37
CA LEU A 108 -3.59 -0.73 -9.66
C LEU A 108 -4.95 -1.42 -9.74
N ASP A 109 -5.33 -2.17 -8.70
CA ASP A 109 -6.61 -2.89 -8.66
C ASP A 109 -7.80 -1.91 -8.69
N ALA A 110 -7.68 -0.78 -8.00
CA ALA A 110 -8.71 0.26 -8.03
C ALA A 110 -8.83 0.93 -9.39
N GLU A 111 -7.71 1.20 -10.07
CA GLU A 111 -7.69 1.76 -11.43
C GLU A 111 -8.31 0.80 -12.45
N ASN A 112 -7.95 -0.48 -12.38
CA ASN A 112 -8.50 -1.53 -13.23
C ASN A 112 -10.02 -1.67 -13.04
N ALA A 113 -10.51 -1.67 -11.80
CA ALA A 113 -11.94 -1.73 -11.50
C ALA A 113 -12.72 -0.52 -12.04
N ILE A 114 -12.13 0.67 -11.96
CA ILE A 114 -12.72 1.90 -12.54
C ILE A 114 -12.79 1.78 -14.06
N GLU A 115 -11.74 1.28 -14.71
CA GLU A 115 -11.71 1.13 -16.16
C GLU A 115 -12.70 0.08 -16.68
N GLU A 116 -12.83 -1.05 -15.96
CA GLU A 116 -13.83 -2.07 -16.24
C GLU A 116 -15.26 -1.52 -16.07
N ALA A 117 -15.52 -0.75 -15.01
CA ALA A 117 -16.80 -0.09 -14.80
C ALA A 117 -17.16 0.90 -15.92
N LYS A 118 -16.18 1.69 -16.41
CA LYS A 118 -16.39 2.59 -17.56
C LYS A 118 -16.72 1.82 -18.82
N LYS A 119 -16.01 0.72 -19.10
CA LYS A 119 -16.24 -0.15 -20.28
C LYS A 119 -17.64 -0.77 -20.26
N ASN A 120 -18.10 -1.19 -19.09
CA ASN A 120 -19.45 -1.75 -18.94
C ASN A 120 -20.53 -0.68 -19.12
N LEU A 121 -20.26 0.58 -18.71
CA LEU A 121 -21.19 1.70 -18.94
C LEU A 121 -21.33 2.04 -20.42
N THR A 122 -20.22 2.10 -21.16
CA THR A 122 -20.22 2.41 -22.61
C THR A 122 -20.85 1.29 -23.44
N ALA A 123 -20.70 0.03 -23.04
CA ALA A 123 -21.42 -1.09 -23.65
C ALA A 123 -22.95 -0.95 -23.49
N CYS A 124 -23.43 -0.60 -22.28
CA CYS A 124 -24.87 -0.38 -22.03
C CYS A 124 -25.46 0.86 -22.73
N GLN A 125 -24.62 1.73 -23.30
CA GLN A 125 -25.02 2.93 -24.03
C GLN A 125 -24.99 2.72 -25.55
N ASN A 126 -24.62 1.53 -26.02
CA ASN A 126 -24.67 1.21 -27.44
C ASN A 126 -26.14 1.22 -27.89
N PRO A 127 -26.53 2.06 -28.88
CA PRO A 127 -27.94 2.21 -29.28
C PRO A 127 -28.63 0.90 -29.64
N ILE A 128 -27.86 -0.09 -30.10
CA ILE A 128 -28.32 -1.43 -30.48
C ILE A 128 -28.86 -2.20 -29.26
N ASP A 129 -28.12 -2.24 -28.14
CA ASP A 129 -28.51 -2.97 -26.93
C ASP A 129 -29.74 -2.35 -26.26
N VAL A 130 -29.87 -1.02 -26.33
CA VAL A 130 -31.07 -0.30 -25.86
C VAL A 130 -32.27 -0.62 -26.76
N PHE A 131 -32.07 -0.72 -28.08
CA PHE A 131 -33.13 -1.04 -29.03
C PHE A 131 -33.61 -2.49 -28.91
N GLU A 132 -32.71 -3.47 -28.70
CA GLU A 132 -33.07 -4.86 -28.41
C GLU A 132 -33.87 -5.00 -27.11
N LYS A 133 -33.45 -4.31 -26.04
CA LYS A 133 -34.18 -4.35 -24.76
C LYS A 133 -35.56 -3.68 -24.84
N ILE A 134 -35.71 -2.65 -25.66
CA ILE A 134 -37.01 -1.99 -25.90
C ILE A 134 -37.92 -2.86 -26.78
N SER A 135 -37.36 -3.54 -27.79
CA SER A 135 -38.14 -4.41 -28.67
C SER A 135 -38.67 -5.64 -27.93
N GLU A 136 -37.90 -6.22 -27.01
CA GLU A 136 -38.33 -7.30 -26.11
C GLU A 136 -39.47 -6.87 -25.16
N LEU A 137 -39.48 -5.60 -24.71
CA LEU A 137 -40.54 -5.04 -23.85
C LEU A 137 -41.80 -4.65 -24.62
N GLN A 138 -41.70 -4.39 -25.92
CA GLN A 138 -42.83 -4.02 -26.78
C GLN A 138 -43.53 -5.23 -27.42
N ASN A 139 -42.91 -6.42 -27.40
CA ASN A 139 -43.54 -7.68 -27.77
C ASN A 139 -43.25 -8.77 -26.71
N PRO A 140 -43.89 -8.69 -25.53
CA PRO A 140 -43.91 -9.85 -24.63
C PRO A 140 -44.73 -10.96 -25.31
N MET A 141 -44.18 -12.18 -25.37
CA MET A 141 -44.97 -13.37 -25.71
C MET A 141 -46.14 -13.57 -24.74
#